data_AF-A0A8H5QC78-F1
#
_entry.id   AF-A0A8H5QC78-F1
#
_cell.length_a   1.000
_cell.length_b   1.000
_cell.length_c   1.000
_cell.angle_alpha   90.00
_cell.angle_beta   90.00
_cell.angle_gamma   90.00
#
_symmetry.space_group_name_H-M   'P 1'
#
loop_
_entity.id
_entity.type
_entity.pdbx_description
1 polymer ?
#
loop_
_entity_poly.entity_id
_entity_poly.type
_entity_poly.pdbx_seq_one_letter_code
_entity_poly.pdbx_strand_id
1 'polypeptide(L)'
;MSADHRKLRSVAVFLAANIGNDPGYKELAQHVAAMFANNRWKLVYGGSARGLMGILGQTASTLGVDVHGVKPRPFLKYEETGQLPEFGHHELVDDLHSQKRRIAELSDAFIILPGGFGTLEEYTAIRMWSKLGICRRPIVLLNFQNFYTPLLDWITGATKSGFISENSAAVVSVVNSIEEMSLSLLKPNPLIDNDDKFDWSVVAPEHTRSLLESQLEKSLLETADQVSLQLCLTVHWSTWHTWNYYNRIEPGITEANDHIWKSISPFSTCVGMTFLVARNFRAALEITPGLAQCSERLRTVACPASADSIRPYHCLTGVFMDHYCVVIDPVFSVNAFKVPYNGSFETSPYITTSGRSQQRCFRYITGKSGEKILTMEKIGSMEAAVQFSDIDHNTALRQISMRAARESKLNSQVPSKKVLVVRTSMSERPTKIASTPLNAEFVVAACRVQVDFAQRTLTMQVPSTDWLFKPENERYLGQLQRSQMYTPVNDAVLNLVVALRSPPDDELVSDQLDLMGEVAERLGLARGEILQIARSLDFFQRT
;
A
#
# COMPACT_ATOMS: atom_id res chain seq x y z
N MET A 1 19.40 -10.35 -29.19
CA MET A 1 17.96 -10.15 -29.39
C MET A 1 17.30 -11.51 -29.25
N SER A 2 16.70 -11.79 -28.09
CA SER A 2 16.00 -13.05 -27.83
C SER A 2 14.51 -12.73 -27.76
N ALA A 3 13.77 -13.07 -28.80
CA ALA A 3 12.31 -13.17 -28.70
C ALA A 3 12.05 -14.33 -27.73
N ASP A 4 11.81 -14.00 -26.46
CA ASP A 4 11.43 -14.96 -25.44
C ASP A 4 10.09 -15.57 -25.87
N HIS A 5 10.15 -16.75 -26.51
CA HIS A 5 8.98 -17.54 -26.87
C HIS A 5 8.33 -18.05 -25.58
N ARG A 6 7.66 -17.16 -24.83
CA ARG A 6 6.82 -17.55 -23.71
C ARG A 6 5.80 -18.56 -24.23
N LYS A 7 5.85 -19.77 -23.67
CA LYS A 7 4.85 -20.79 -23.89
C LYS A 7 3.48 -20.21 -23.53
N LEU A 8 2.59 -20.07 -24.53
CA LEU A 8 1.21 -19.60 -24.34
C LEU A 8 0.50 -20.43 -23.27
N ARG A 9 -0.01 -19.77 -22.22
CA ARG A 9 -0.72 -20.44 -21.11
C ARG A 9 -2.19 -20.07 -21.08
N SER A 10 -2.53 -18.81 -21.32
CA SER A 10 -3.91 -18.32 -21.27
C SER A 10 -4.28 -17.51 -22.50
N VAL A 11 -5.48 -17.71 -23.03
CA VAL A 11 -5.97 -17.01 -24.22
C VAL A 11 -7.35 -16.43 -23.92
N ALA A 12 -7.49 -15.13 -24.17
CA ALA A 12 -8.78 -14.44 -24.07
C ALA A 12 -9.62 -14.67 -25.32
N VAL A 13 -10.92 -14.87 -25.15
CA VAL A 13 -11.88 -14.96 -26.26
C VAL A 13 -12.96 -13.90 -26.08
N PHE A 14 -13.06 -12.99 -27.05
CA PHE A 14 -14.16 -12.03 -27.18
C PHE A 14 -15.18 -12.57 -28.19
N LEU A 15 -16.44 -12.69 -27.76
CA LEU A 15 -17.53 -13.30 -28.54
C LEU A 15 -18.90 -12.80 -28.10
N ALA A 16 -19.92 -13.05 -28.92
CA ALA A 16 -21.28 -12.59 -28.68
C ALA A 16 -21.92 -13.14 -27.39
N ALA A 17 -22.68 -12.28 -26.71
CA ALA A 17 -23.62 -12.69 -25.65
C ALA A 17 -24.90 -13.35 -26.18
N ASN A 18 -25.13 -13.30 -27.50
CA ASN A 18 -26.27 -13.91 -28.19
C ASN A 18 -25.78 -15.08 -29.06
N ILE A 19 -26.63 -16.07 -29.32
CA ILE A 19 -26.27 -17.26 -30.12
C ILE A 19 -26.12 -16.92 -31.62
N GLY A 20 -26.87 -15.93 -32.12
CA GLY A 20 -27.01 -15.68 -33.56
C GLY A 20 -28.11 -16.54 -34.18
N ASN A 21 -28.38 -16.31 -35.47
CA ASN A 21 -29.46 -16.99 -36.21
C ASN A 21 -28.99 -18.22 -37.00
N ASP A 22 -27.67 -18.41 -37.12
CA ASP A 22 -27.08 -19.53 -37.84
C ASP A 22 -26.55 -20.56 -36.82
N PRO A 23 -26.94 -21.85 -36.90
CA PRO A 23 -26.44 -22.89 -36.01
C PRO A 23 -24.90 -23.05 -36.05
N GLY A 24 -24.25 -22.67 -37.15
CA GLY A 24 -22.80 -22.72 -37.31
C GLY A 24 -22.03 -21.89 -36.27
N TYR A 25 -22.62 -20.85 -35.68
CA TYR A 25 -21.96 -20.10 -34.59
C TYR A 25 -21.88 -20.89 -33.29
N LYS A 26 -22.88 -21.72 -33.00
CA LYS A 26 -22.85 -22.62 -31.84
C LYS A 26 -21.78 -23.68 -32.03
N GLU A 27 -21.73 -24.29 -33.21
CA GLU A 27 -20.69 -25.27 -33.56
C GLU A 27 -19.30 -24.64 -33.49
N LEU A 28 -19.14 -23.42 -33.99
CA LEU A 28 -17.90 -22.66 -33.87
C LEU A 28 -17.44 -22.55 -32.40
N ALA A 29 -18.31 -22.11 -31.49
CA ALA A 29 -17.96 -21.99 -30.07
C ALA A 29 -17.53 -23.33 -29.45
N GLN A 30 -18.16 -24.44 -29.85
CA GLN A 30 -17.81 -25.79 -29.39
C GLN A 30 -16.46 -26.25 -29.95
N HIS A 31 -16.20 -26.01 -31.23
CA HIS A 31 -14.91 -26.35 -31.85
C HIS A 31 -13.75 -25.51 -31.27
N VAL A 32 -14.00 -24.24 -30.93
CA VAL A 32 -13.02 -23.42 -30.22
C VAL A 32 -12.73 -23.99 -28.83
N ALA A 33 -13.74 -24.41 -28.07
CA ALA A 33 -13.51 -25.11 -26.79
C ALA A 33 -12.64 -26.37 -26.96
N ALA A 34 -12.90 -27.18 -27.99
CA ALA A 34 -12.11 -28.37 -28.30
C ALA A 34 -10.65 -28.02 -28.66
N MET A 35 -10.44 -26.93 -29.42
CA MET A 35 -9.10 -26.42 -29.72
C MET A 35 -8.33 -26.06 -28.44
N PHE A 36 -8.96 -25.41 -27.46
CA PHE A 36 -8.34 -25.07 -26.18
C PHE A 36 -7.94 -26.33 -25.39
N ALA A 37 -8.81 -27.33 -25.34
CA ALA A 37 -8.53 -28.60 -24.68
C ALA A 37 -7.33 -29.32 -25.32
N ASN A 38 -7.32 -29.43 -26.65
CA ASN A 38 -6.24 -30.08 -27.40
C ASN A 38 -4.88 -29.41 -27.20
N ASN A 39 -4.86 -28.08 -27.11
CA ASN A 39 -3.63 -27.30 -26.91
C ASN A 39 -3.27 -27.08 -25.43
N ARG A 40 -4.12 -27.52 -24.49
CA ARG A 40 -3.98 -27.28 -23.03
C ARG A 40 -3.84 -25.80 -22.66
N TRP A 41 -4.63 -24.95 -23.33
CA TRP A 41 -4.70 -23.52 -23.01
C TRP A 41 -5.78 -23.25 -21.97
N LYS A 42 -5.57 -22.23 -21.13
CA LYS A 42 -6.60 -21.69 -20.26
C LYS A 42 -7.48 -20.71 -21.03
N LEU A 43 -8.79 -20.74 -20.78
CA LEU A 43 -9.76 -19.83 -21.37
C LEU A 43 -10.00 -18.64 -20.44
N VAL A 44 -9.82 -17.43 -20.95
CA VAL A 44 -10.27 -16.18 -20.29
C VAL A 44 -11.39 -15.55 -21.11
N TYR A 45 -12.50 -15.13 -20.50
CA TYR A 45 -13.62 -14.53 -21.24
C TYR A 45 -14.53 -13.64 -20.38
N GLY A 46 -15.59 -13.09 -20.97
CA GLY A 46 -16.52 -12.15 -20.33
C GLY A 46 -17.46 -12.72 -19.25
N GLY A 47 -17.38 -14.03 -18.96
CA GLY A 47 -18.01 -14.59 -17.76
C GLY A 47 -19.54 -14.73 -17.78
N SER A 48 -20.19 -14.76 -18.95
CA SER A 48 -21.63 -15.00 -19.07
C SER A 48 -21.97 -16.49 -19.23
N ALA A 49 -23.10 -16.93 -18.67
CA ALA A 49 -23.67 -18.27 -18.92
C ALA A 49 -24.59 -18.28 -20.16
N ARG A 50 -24.85 -17.13 -20.77
CA ARG A 50 -25.80 -16.96 -21.88
C ARG A 50 -25.08 -16.93 -23.24
N GLY A 51 -25.82 -17.27 -24.29
CA GLY A 51 -25.37 -17.15 -25.68
C GLY A 51 -24.11 -17.96 -26.02
N LEU A 52 -23.32 -17.47 -26.97
CA LEU A 52 -22.07 -18.13 -27.37
C LEU A 52 -21.04 -18.15 -26.24
N MET A 53 -21.00 -17.12 -25.39
CA MET A 53 -20.20 -17.09 -24.17
C MET A 53 -20.48 -18.30 -23.26
N GLY A 54 -21.75 -18.55 -22.97
CA GLY A 54 -22.18 -19.70 -22.17
C GLY A 54 -21.81 -21.03 -22.82
N ILE A 55 -22.07 -21.18 -24.12
CA ILE A 55 -21.74 -22.38 -24.88
C ILE A 55 -20.24 -22.65 -24.85
N LEU A 56 -19.40 -21.65 -25.11
CA LEU A 56 -17.94 -21.77 -25.08
C LEU A 56 -17.45 -22.16 -23.69
N GLY A 57 -17.85 -21.41 -22.66
CA GLY A 57 -17.39 -21.63 -21.28
C GLY A 57 -17.81 -22.99 -20.72
N GLN A 58 -19.07 -23.39 -20.92
CA GLN A 58 -19.57 -24.68 -20.47
C GLN A 58 -18.90 -25.83 -21.23
N THR A 59 -18.76 -25.73 -22.55
CA THR A 59 -18.13 -26.78 -23.36
C THR A 59 -16.65 -26.92 -22.98
N ALA A 60 -15.93 -25.81 -22.82
CA ALA A 60 -14.53 -25.82 -22.41
C ALA A 60 -14.35 -26.46 -21.02
N SER A 61 -15.16 -26.05 -20.05
CA SER A 61 -15.16 -26.63 -18.70
C SER A 61 -15.42 -28.14 -18.73
N THR A 62 -16.39 -28.58 -19.53
CA THR A 62 -16.74 -30.02 -19.71
C THR A 62 -15.58 -30.81 -20.31
N LEU A 63 -14.79 -30.20 -21.19
CA LEU A 63 -13.58 -30.78 -21.78
C LEU A 63 -12.33 -30.68 -20.88
N GLY A 64 -12.48 -30.21 -19.64
CA GLY A 64 -11.38 -30.09 -18.67
C GLY A 64 -10.47 -28.89 -18.89
N VAL A 65 -10.90 -27.89 -19.66
CA VAL A 65 -10.18 -26.63 -19.81
C VAL A 65 -10.33 -25.80 -18.53
N ASP A 66 -9.26 -25.15 -18.09
CA ASP A 66 -9.28 -24.16 -17.02
C ASP A 66 -9.94 -22.87 -17.54
N VAL A 67 -11.17 -22.59 -17.08
CA VAL A 67 -12.00 -21.47 -17.53
C VAL A 67 -12.03 -20.37 -16.47
N HIS A 68 -11.68 -19.15 -16.86
CA HIS A 68 -11.74 -17.95 -16.04
C HIS A 68 -12.67 -16.89 -16.66
N GLY A 69 -13.83 -16.65 -16.04
CA GLY A 69 -14.73 -15.57 -16.42
C GLY A 69 -14.55 -14.31 -15.58
N VAL A 70 -14.46 -13.14 -16.22
CA VAL A 70 -14.42 -11.84 -15.52
C VAL A 70 -15.71 -11.11 -15.82
N LYS A 71 -16.50 -10.74 -14.80
CA LYS A 71 -17.82 -10.15 -14.99
C LYS A 71 -18.04 -8.85 -14.19
N PRO A 72 -18.60 -7.78 -14.79
CA PRO A 72 -19.02 -6.60 -14.05
C PRO A 72 -20.20 -6.91 -13.12
N ARG A 73 -20.18 -6.42 -11.88
CA ARG A 73 -21.28 -6.57 -10.92
C ARG A 73 -22.65 -6.13 -11.48
N PRO A 74 -22.77 -4.99 -12.21
CA PRO A 74 -24.06 -4.59 -12.76
C PRO A 74 -24.67 -5.59 -13.75
N PHE A 75 -23.88 -6.52 -14.28
CA PHE A 75 -24.31 -7.47 -15.29
C PHE A 75 -24.88 -8.78 -14.72
N LEU A 76 -24.73 -9.02 -13.42
CA LEU A 76 -25.30 -10.20 -12.76
C LEU A 76 -26.82 -10.31 -12.94
N LYS A 77 -27.53 -9.18 -12.86
CA LYS A 77 -28.99 -9.14 -13.03
C LYS A 77 -29.48 -9.54 -14.44
N TYR A 78 -28.57 -9.61 -15.42
CA TYR A 78 -28.89 -10.04 -16.79
C TYR A 78 -28.57 -11.52 -17.02
N GLU A 79 -28.03 -12.23 -16.04
CA GLU A 79 -27.92 -13.68 -16.07
C GLU A 79 -29.26 -14.33 -15.70
N GLU A 80 -29.51 -15.53 -16.24
CA GLU A 80 -30.79 -16.23 -16.05
C GLU A 80 -31.06 -16.55 -14.57
N THR A 81 -30.03 -16.85 -13.80
CA THR A 81 -30.11 -17.17 -12.36
C THR A 81 -29.86 -15.96 -11.46
N GLY A 82 -29.47 -14.82 -12.03
CA GLY A 82 -28.97 -13.66 -11.27
C GLY A 82 -27.62 -13.91 -10.57
N GLN A 83 -26.98 -15.05 -10.81
CA GLN A 83 -25.73 -15.48 -10.18
C GLN A 83 -24.62 -15.69 -11.21
N LEU A 84 -23.40 -15.92 -10.73
CA LEU A 84 -22.29 -16.34 -11.59
C LEU A 84 -22.56 -17.75 -12.15
N PRO A 85 -21.99 -18.08 -13.32
CA PRO A 85 -22.06 -19.43 -13.86
C PRO A 85 -21.50 -20.48 -12.90
N GLU A 86 -22.08 -21.69 -12.87
CA GLU A 86 -21.65 -22.78 -12.00
C GLU A 86 -20.44 -23.57 -12.54
N PHE A 87 -20.06 -23.33 -13.80
CA PHE A 87 -18.89 -23.93 -14.45
C PHE A 87 -17.70 -22.99 -14.37
N GLY A 88 -16.47 -23.52 -14.29
CA GLY A 88 -15.25 -22.71 -14.27
C GLY A 88 -15.09 -21.83 -13.03
N HIS A 89 -14.10 -20.93 -13.06
CA HIS A 89 -13.86 -19.91 -12.04
C HIS A 89 -14.32 -18.54 -12.55
N HIS A 90 -15.10 -17.81 -11.77
CA HIS A 90 -15.58 -16.47 -12.15
C HIS A 90 -15.31 -15.45 -11.06
N GLU A 91 -14.84 -14.27 -11.46
CA GLU A 91 -14.62 -13.13 -10.56
C GLU A 91 -15.48 -11.92 -10.93
N LEU A 92 -15.84 -11.11 -9.93
CA LEU A 92 -16.63 -9.89 -10.10
C LEU A 92 -15.75 -8.65 -10.04
N VAL A 93 -15.95 -7.76 -11.01
CA VAL A 93 -15.32 -6.44 -11.08
C VAL A 93 -16.35 -5.33 -11.03
N ASP A 94 -15.90 -4.11 -10.77
CA ASP A 94 -16.81 -2.97 -10.53
C ASP A 94 -17.53 -2.52 -11.82
N ASP A 95 -16.84 -2.54 -12.95
CA ASP A 95 -17.28 -1.94 -14.21
C ASP A 95 -16.64 -2.59 -15.46
N LEU A 96 -17.07 -2.16 -16.66
CA LEU A 96 -16.60 -2.66 -17.96
C LEU A 96 -15.12 -2.34 -18.26
N HIS A 97 -14.59 -1.21 -17.78
CA HIS A 97 -13.19 -0.87 -17.96
C HIS A 97 -12.30 -1.77 -17.11
N SER A 98 -12.68 -1.98 -15.86
CA SER A 98 -12.06 -2.93 -14.94
C SER A 98 -12.08 -4.36 -15.50
N GLN A 99 -13.18 -4.76 -16.14
CA GLN A 99 -13.30 -6.05 -16.82
C GLN A 99 -12.27 -6.22 -17.95
N LYS A 100 -12.22 -5.29 -18.90
CA LYS A 100 -11.27 -5.36 -20.03
C LYS A 100 -9.82 -5.38 -19.56
N ARG A 101 -9.48 -4.54 -18.57
CA ARG A 101 -8.15 -4.50 -17.97
C ARG A 101 -7.78 -5.86 -17.40
N ARG A 102 -8.68 -6.44 -16.62
CA ARG A 102 -8.45 -7.72 -15.96
C ARG A 102 -8.34 -8.89 -16.93
N ILE A 103 -9.20 -8.95 -17.96
CA ILE A 103 -9.07 -9.93 -19.05
C ILE A 103 -7.72 -9.79 -19.75
N ALA A 104 -7.27 -8.56 -20.01
CA ALA A 104 -5.96 -8.34 -20.60
C ALA A 104 -4.84 -8.80 -19.68
N GLU A 105 -4.84 -8.47 -18.38
CA GLU A 105 -3.81 -8.92 -17.43
C GLU A 105 -3.66 -10.45 -17.40
N LEU A 106 -4.78 -11.16 -17.47
CA LEU A 106 -4.85 -12.63 -17.37
C LEU A 106 -4.45 -13.38 -18.64
N SER A 107 -4.30 -12.71 -19.79
CA SER A 107 -4.23 -13.37 -21.10
C SER A 107 -2.89 -13.17 -21.80
N ASP A 108 -2.34 -14.20 -22.45
CA ASP A 108 -1.13 -14.12 -23.27
C ASP A 108 -1.42 -13.80 -24.76
N ALA A 109 -2.65 -14.04 -25.22
CA ALA A 109 -3.14 -13.70 -26.56
C ALA A 109 -4.67 -13.48 -26.55
N PHE A 110 -5.20 -12.94 -27.65
CA PHE A 110 -6.61 -12.62 -27.83
C PHE A 110 -7.16 -13.24 -29.11
N ILE A 111 -8.36 -13.83 -29.00
CA ILE A 111 -9.16 -14.32 -30.12
C ILE A 111 -10.44 -13.47 -30.21
N ILE A 112 -10.75 -13.02 -31.42
CA ILE A 112 -11.99 -12.32 -31.74
C ILE A 112 -12.87 -13.23 -32.58
N LEU A 113 -14.00 -13.65 -32.02
CA LEU A 113 -15.03 -14.43 -32.69
C LEU A 113 -16.21 -13.53 -33.09
N PRO A 114 -17.10 -13.98 -34.01
CA PRO A 114 -18.27 -13.21 -34.40
C PRO A 114 -19.08 -12.66 -33.21
N GLY A 115 -19.43 -11.37 -33.30
CA GLY A 115 -20.15 -10.67 -32.25
C GLY A 115 -20.62 -9.27 -32.63
N GLY A 116 -21.41 -8.68 -31.74
CA GLY A 116 -22.01 -7.35 -31.92
C GLY A 116 -21.12 -6.21 -31.42
N PHE A 117 -21.74 -5.08 -31.06
CA PHE A 117 -21.02 -3.88 -30.61
C PHE A 117 -20.09 -4.12 -29.42
N GLY A 118 -20.47 -4.98 -28.45
CA GLY A 118 -19.60 -5.30 -27.32
C GLY A 118 -18.27 -5.93 -27.78
N THR A 119 -18.35 -6.98 -28.60
CA THR A 119 -17.18 -7.66 -29.17
C THR A 119 -16.35 -6.73 -30.06
N LEU A 120 -17.01 -5.85 -30.83
CA LEU A 120 -16.32 -4.86 -31.66
C LEU A 120 -15.60 -3.79 -30.83
N GLU A 121 -16.17 -3.39 -29.70
CA GLU A 121 -15.54 -2.47 -28.74
C GLU A 121 -14.31 -3.11 -28.09
N GLU A 122 -14.41 -4.36 -27.66
CA GLU A 122 -13.28 -5.13 -27.10
C GLU A 122 -12.15 -5.30 -28.13
N TYR A 123 -12.51 -5.60 -29.37
CA TYR A 123 -11.56 -5.68 -30.49
C TYR A 123 -10.84 -4.36 -30.74
N THR A 124 -11.58 -3.26 -30.88
CA THR A 124 -10.97 -1.96 -31.16
C THR A 124 -10.13 -1.46 -29.99
N ALA A 125 -10.54 -1.74 -28.74
CA ALA A 125 -9.77 -1.42 -27.55
C ALA A 125 -8.42 -2.17 -27.52
N ILE A 126 -8.43 -3.50 -27.69
CA ILE A 126 -7.17 -4.27 -27.63
C ILE A 126 -6.24 -3.97 -28.80
N ARG A 127 -6.81 -3.71 -29.99
CA ARG A 127 -6.05 -3.24 -31.15
C ARG A 127 -5.39 -1.89 -30.86
N MET A 128 -6.11 -0.96 -30.23
CA MET A 128 -5.56 0.33 -29.85
C MET A 128 -4.45 0.17 -28.81
N TRP A 129 -4.66 -0.64 -27.76
CA TRP A 129 -3.64 -0.91 -26.75
C TRP A 129 -2.37 -1.54 -27.32
N SER A 130 -2.51 -2.38 -28.35
CA SER A 130 -1.36 -2.93 -29.08
C SER A 130 -0.65 -1.85 -29.91
N LYS A 131 -1.39 -1.01 -30.64
CA LYS A 131 -0.84 0.16 -31.36
C LYS A 131 -0.10 1.13 -30.43
N LEU A 132 -0.62 1.33 -29.22
CA LEU A 132 -0.03 2.20 -28.22
C LEU A 132 1.15 1.57 -27.45
N GLY A 133 1.43 0.28 -27.66
CA GLY A 133 2.47 -0.45 -26.94
C GLY A 133 2.12 -0.80 -25.49
N ILE A 134 0.86 -0.58 -25.07
CA ILE A 134 0.34 -0.92 -23.74
C ILE A 134 0.22 -2.43 -23.56
N CYS A 135 -0.23 -3.14 -24.61
CA CYS A 135 -0.40 -4.60 -24.60
C CYS A 135 0.17 -5.21 -25.88
N ARG A 136 1.43 -5.64 -25.83
CA ARG A 136 2.11 -6.31 -26.96
C ARG A 136 1.87 -7.82 -26.93
N ARG A 137 0.69 -8.25 -27.37
CA ARG A 137 0.28 -9.67 -27.42
C ARG A 137 -0.38 -10.02 -28.75
N PRO A 138 -0.31 -11.28 -29.22
CA PRO A 138 -0.97 -11.69 -30.45
C PRO A 138 -2.49 -11.47 -30.38
N ILE A 139 -3.05 -10.90 -31.44
CA ILE A 139 -4.49 -10.72 -31.63
C ILE A 139 -4.87 -11.45 -32.91
N VAL A 140 -5.79 -12.41 -32.81
CA VAL A 140 -6.28 -13.20 -33.94
C VAL A 140 -7.77 -12.94 -34.13
N LEU A 141 -8.15 -12.52 -35.32
CA LEU A 141 -9.55 -12.27 -35.70
C LEU A 141 -10.01 -13.35 -36.67
N LEU A 142 -11.03 -14.11 -36.27
CA LEU A 142 -11.59 -15.17 -37.09
C LEU A 142 -12.73 -14.61 -37.97
N ASN A 143 -12.50 -14.52 -39.27
CA ASN A 143 -13.49 -14.11 -40.26
C ASN A 143 -14.39 -15.30 -40.68
N PHE A 144 -15.00 -15.95 -39.70
CA PHE A 144 -15.87 -17.11 -39.92
C PHE A 144 -17.03 -16.75 -40.85
N GLN A 145 -17.22 -17.53 -41.92
CA GLN A 145 -18.25 -17.30 -42.94
C GLN A 145 -18.29 -15.85 -43.47
N ASN A 146 -17.12 -15.21 -43.60
CA ASN A 146 -17.00 -13.83 -44.07
C ASN A 146 -17.65 -12.77 -43.16
N PHE A 147 -17.97 -13.08 -41.90
CA PHE A 147 -18.66 -12.20 -40.96
C PHE A 147 -18.00 -10.81 -40.81
N TYR A 148 -16.67 -10.76 -40.75
CA TYR A 148 -15.90 -9.53 -40.60
C TYR A 148 -15.44 -8.91 -41.91
N THR A 149 -15.77 -9.49 -43.07
CA THR A 149 -15.38 -8.93 -44.39
C THR A 149 -15.77 -7.46 -44.54
N PRO A 150 -17.00 -7.02 -44.17
CA PRO A 150 -17.34 -5.59 -44.26
C PRO A 150 -16.46 -4.70 -43.37
N LEU A 151 -16.04 -5.19 -42.20
CA LEU A 151 -15.12 -4.46 -41.31
C LEU A 151 -13.71 -4.39 -41.92
N LEU A 152 -13.23 -5.47 -42.52
CA LEU A 152 -11.94 -5.53 -43.19
C LEU A 152 -11.90 -4.63 -44.43
N ASP A 153 -13.00 -4.54 -45.18
CA ASP A 153 -13.16 -3.61 -46.29
C ASP A 153 -13.12 -2.16 -45.81
N TRP A 154 -13.77 -1.85 -44.68
CA TRP A 154 -13.69 -0.53 -44.05
C TRP A 154 -12.25 -0.19 -43.61
N ILE A 155 -11.54 -1.13 -42.97
CA ILE A 155 -10.13 -0.95 -42.58
C ILE A 155 -9.27 -0.69 -43.83
N THR A 156 -9.52 -1.42 -44.92
CA THR A 156 -8.83 -1.24 -46.20
C THR A 156 -9.10 0.15 -46.79
N GLY A 157 -10.35 0.61 -46.76
CA GLY A 157 -10.72 1.95 -47.17
C GLY A 157 -10.04 3.03 -46.33
N ALA A 158 -10.08 2.89 -45.00
CA ALA A 158 -9.42 3.81 -44.07
C ALA A 158 -7.89 3.84 -44.24
N THR A 159 -7.27 2.70 -44.59
CA THR A 159 -5.85 2.61 -44.92
C THR A 159 -5.54 3.35 -46.22
N LYS A 160 -6.32 3.12 -47.28
CA LYS A 160 -6.19 3.84 -48.56
C LYS A 160 -6.40 5.35 -48.41
N SER A 161 -7.28 5.76 -47.51
CA SER A 161 -7.52 7.17 -47.17
C SER A 161 -6.47 7.77 -46.22
N GLY A 162 -5.49 6.99 -45.77
CA GLY A 162 -4.39 7.46 -44.91
C GLY A 162 -4.74 7.59 -43.43
N PHE A 163 -5.89 7.11 -42.98
CA PHE A 163 -6.29 7.15 -41.57
C PHE A 163 -5.70 5.99 -40.74
N ILE A 164 -5.27 4.90 -41.39
CA ILE A 164 -4.64 3.74 -40.77
C ILE A 164 -3.33 3.47 -41.52
N SER A 165 -2.19 3.34 -40.82
CA SER A 165 -0.93 2.93 -41.45
C SER A 165 -0.92 1.44 -41.75
N GLU A 166 -0.13 1.01 -42.74
CA GLU A 166 0.01 -0.42 -43.08
C GLU A 166 0.45 -1.26 -41.87
N ASN A 167 1.39 -0.75 -41.07
CA ASN A 167 1.84 -1.40 -39.84
C ASN A 167 0.70 -1.48 -38.80
N SER A 168 -0.10 -0.42 -38.65
CA SER A 168 -1.29 -0.42 -37.76
C SER A 168 -2.39 -1.39 -38.23
N ALA A 169 -2.47 -1.66 -39.53
CA ALA A 169 -3.39 -2.65 -40.10
C ALA A 169 -2.92 -4.09 -39.84
N ALA A 170 -1.60 -4.32 -39.92
CA ALA A 170 -0.99 -5.65 -39.79
C ALA A 170 -0.86 -6.18 -38.34
N VAL A 171 -1.22 -5.39 -37.31
CA VAL A 171 -1.19 -5.79 -35.89
C VAL A 171 -2.09 -7.00 -35.58
N VAL A 172 -3.15 -7.20 -36.37
CA VAL A 172 -4.15 -8.26 -36.14
C VAL A 172 -3.98 -9.33 -37.21
N SER A 173 -3.82 -10.57 -36.78
CA SER A 173 -3.81 -11.72 -37.70
C SER A 173 -5.24 -12.10 -38.04
N VAL A 174 -5.63 -11.93 -39.30
CA VAL A 174 -6.95 -12.34 -39.79
C VAL A 174 -6.85 -13.75 -40.36
N VAL A 175 -7.73 -14.63 -39.89
CA VAL A 175 -7.79 -16.05 -40.27
C VAL A 175 -9.22 -16.42 -40.64
N ASN A 176 -9.40 -17.47 -41.45
CA ASN A 176 -10.72 -17.90 -41.92
C ASN A 176 -11.16 -19.25 -41.35
N SER A 177 -10.27 -19.96 -40.64
CA SER A 177 -10.53 -21.27 -40.03
C SER A 177 -9.96 -21.40 -38.63
N ILE A 178 -10.45 -22.38 -37.87
CA ILE A 178 -9.98 -22.66 -36.50
C ILE A 178 -8.55 -23.22 -36.53
N GLU A 179 -8.23 -23.98 -37.57
CA GLU A 179 -6.90 -24.54 -37.83
C GLU A 179 -5.89 -23.41 -38.03
N GLU A 180 -6.19 -22.44 -38.89
CA GLU A 180 -5.36 -21.24 -39.10
C GLU A 180 -5.23 -20.43 -37.81
N MET A 181 -6.32 -20.30 -37.04
CA MET A 181 -6.29 -19.61 -35.75
C MET A 181 -5.33 -20.29 -34.76
N SER A 182 -5.41 -21.61 -34.62
CA SER A 182 -4.52 -22.38 -33.74
C SER A 182 -3.05 -22.24 -34.17
N LEU A 183 -2.77 -22.34 -35.47
CA LEU A 183 -1.43 -22.17 -36.03
C LEU A 183 -0.88 -20.76 -35.79
N SER A 184 -1.70 -19.73 -36.00
CA SER A 184 -1.33 -18.32 -35.78
C SER A 184 -0.97 -18.05 -34.32
N LEU A 185 -1.68 -18.68 -33.36
CA LEU A 185 -1.37 -18.56 -31.94
C LEU A 185 -0.10 -19.33 -31.56
N LEU A 186 0.11 -20.54 -32.08
CA LEU A 186 1.30 -21.36 -31.79
C LEU A 186 2.59 -20.78 -32.40
N LYS A 187 2.47 -20.11 -33.54
CA LYS A 187 3.57 -19.46 -34.27
C LYS A 187 3.18 -18.02 -34.60
N PRO A 188 3.14 -17.12 -33.60
CA PRO A 188 2.76 -15.75 -33.85
C PRO A 188 3.79 -15.09 -34.74
N ASN A 189 3.31 -14.31 -35.72
CA ASN A 189 4.18 -13.42 -36.48
C ASN A 189 4.91 -12.47 -35.51
N PRO A 190 6.16 -12.07 -35.83
CA PRO A 190 6.84 -11.04 -35.05
C PRO A 190 5.92 -9.83 -34.90
N LEU A 191 5.74 -9.36 -33.68
CA LEU A 191 4.97 -8.14 -33.44
C LEU A 191 5.67 -7.00 -34.21
N ILE A 192 4.96 -6.44 -35.18
CA ILE A 192 5.45 -5.33 -35.98
C ILE A 192 5.64 -4.12 -35.06
N ASP A 193 6.81 -3.51 -35.09
CA ASP A 193 7.03 -2.26 -34.35
C ASP A 193 6.16 -1.17 -34.97
N ASN A 194 5.36 -0.50 -34.13
CA ASN A 194 4.48 0.57 -34.59
C ASN A 194 5.31 1.76 -35.10
N ASP A 195 4.89 2.36 -36.22
CA ASP A 195 5.47 3.57 -36.80
C ASP A 195 5.48 4.74 -35.80
N ASP A 196 4.44 4.78 -34.98
CA ASP A 196 4.26 5.79 -33.96
C ASP A 196 5.09 5.42 -32.72
N LYS A 197 6.31 5.94 -32.65
CA LYS A 197 7.11 5.97 -31.42
C LYS A 197 6.50 6.99 -30.45
N PHE A 198 5.34 6.65 -29.89
CA PHE A 198 4.70 7.49 -28.90
C PHE A 198 5.56 7.54 -27.65
N ASP A 199 6.14 8.73 -27.41
CA ASP A 199 6.66 9.08 -26.10
C ASP A 199 5.47 9.38 -25.18
N TRP A 200 5.05 8.36 -24.43
CA TRP A 200 3.97 8.48 -23.44
C TRP A 200 4.28 9.46 -22.30
N SER A 201 5.49 10.02 -22.23
CA SER A 201 5.80 11.13 -21.32
C SER A 201 5.15 12.45 -21.76
N VAL A 202 4.68 12.56 -23.02
CA VAL A 202 4.10 13.78 -23.59
C VAL A 202 2.61 13.52 -23.95
N VAL A 203 1.71 13.84 -23.02
CA VAL A 203 0.24 13.86 -23.16
C VAL A 203 -0.41 12.48 -23.37
N ALA A 204 -0.58 11.74 -22.28
CA ALA A 204 -1.42 10.55 -22.26
C ALA A 204 -2.93 10.93 -22.22
N PRO A 205 -3.79 10.32 -23.07
CA PRO A 205 -5.23 10.37 -22.92
C PRO A 205 -5.64 9.87 -21.52
N GLU A 206 -6.70 10.41 -20.93
CA GLU A 206 -7.15 10.17 -19.54
C GLU A 206 -7.18 8.67 -19.11
N HIS A 207 -7.49 7.76 -20.05
CA HIS A 207 -7.50 6.31 -19.80
C HIS A 207 -6.10 5.65 -19.79
N THR A 208 -5.15 6.15 -20.59
CA THR A 208 -3.76 5.68 -20.60
C THR A 208 -2.99 6.31 -19.44
N ARG A 209 -3.35 7.56 -19.09
CA ARG A 209 -2.94 8.22 -17.86
C ARG A 209 -3.37 7.39 -16.65
N SER A 210 -4.60 6.88 -16.58
CA SER A 210 -5.02 5.99 -15.48
C SER A 210 -4.20 4.69 -15.37
N LEU A 211 -3.78 4.08 -16.48
CA LEU A 211 -2.98 2.84 -16.47
C LEU A 211 -1.52 3.10 -16.10
N LEU A 212 -0.89 4.13 -16.68
CA LEU A 212 0.48 4.54 -16.35
C LEU A 212 0.55 5.16 -14.95
N GLU A 213 -0.43 5.97 -14.55
CA GLU A 213 -0.59 6.44 -13.18
C GLU A 213 -0.84 5.26 -12.25
N SER A 214 -1.58 4.22 -12.63
CA SER A 214 -1.77 3.03 -11.80
C SER A 214 -0.47 2.22 -11.65
N GLN A 215 0.36 2.11 -12.69
CA GLN A 215 1.67 1.45 -12.61
C GLN A 215 2.69 2.28 -11.82
N LEU A 216 2.73 3.60 -12.05
CA LEU A 216 3.57 4.53 -11.32
C LEU A 216 3.15 4.63 -9.86
N GLU A 217 1.84 4.68 -9.59
CA GLU A 217 1.26 4.67 -8.24
C GLU A 217 1.62 3.38 -7.52
N LYS A 218 1.45 2.23 -8.18
CA LYS A 218 1.83 0.94 -7.61
C LYS A 218 3.33 0.90 -7.30
N SER A 219 4.17 1.28 -8.25
CA SER A 219 5.63 1.30 -8.07
C SER A 219 6.04 2.27 -6.96
N LEU A 220 5.44 3.46 -6.93
CA LEU A 220 5.68 4.47 -5.90
C LEU A 220 5.29 3.97 -4.51
N LEU A 221 4.13 3.33 -4.38
CA LEU A 221 3.68 2.76 -3.11
C LEU A 221 4.58 1.60 -2.67
N GLU A 222 4.96 0.69 -3.58
CA GLU A 222 5.87 -0.41 -3.30
C GLU A 222 7.26 0.08 -2.85
N THR A 223 7.82 1.09 -3.53
CA THR A 223 9.09 1.73 -3.14
C THR A 223 8.96 2.41 -1.77
N ALA A 224 7.85 3.11 -1.51
CA ALA A 224 7.60 3.74 -0.22
C ALA A 224 7.48 2.70 0.91
N ASP A 225 6.80 1.58 0.64
CA ASP A 225 6.64 0.48 1.59
C ASP A 225 7.98 -0.14 1.96
N GLN A 226 8.85 -0.39 0.98
CA GLN A 226 10.20 -0.90 1.23
C GLN A 226 11.00 0.01 2.17
N VAL A 227 10.96 1.32 1.93
CA VAL A 227 11.62 2.31 2.79
C VAL A 227 11.01 2.32 4.19
N SER A 228 9.68 2.28 4.29
CA SER A 228 8.97 2.28 5.58
C SER A 228 9.30 1.04 6.41
N LEU A 229 9.29 -0.15 5.78
CA LEU A 229 9.56 -1.42 6.45
C LEU A 229 11.01 -1.52 6.95
N GLN A 230 11.98 -1.06 6.16
CA GLN A 230 13.38 -1.02 6.57
C GLN A 230 13.58 -0.16 7.83
N LEU A 231 12.88 0.97 7.92
CA LEU A 231 12.98 1.88 9.05
C LEU A 231 12.20 1.37 10.27
N CYS A 232 11.03 0.76 10.09
CA CYS A 232 10.22 0.28 11.22
C CYS A 232 10.88 -0.81 12.06
N LEU A 233 11.81 -1.59 11.49
CA LEU A 233 12.58 -2.60 12.21
C LEU A 233 13.88 -2.06 12.83
N THR A 234 14.39 -0.95 12.33
CA THR A 234 15.69 -0.39 12.76
C THR A 234 15.55 0.82 13.66
N VAL A 235 14.34 1.40 13.73
CA VAL A 235 14.07 2.67 14.41
C VAL A 235 12.85 2.58 15.31
N HIS A 236 12.98 3.11 16.53
CA HIS A 236 11.90 3.26 17.48
C HIS A 236 11.51 4.72 17.65
N TRP A 237 10.21 4.99 17.82
CA TRP A 237 9.71 6.36 17.94
C TRP A 237 9.83 6.84 19.38
N SER A 238 10.47 8.00 19.59
CA SER A 238 10.71 8.56 20.91
C SER A 238 10.56 10.09 20.94
N THR A 239 9.70 10.56 21.84
CA THR A 239 9.69 11.98 22.25
C THR A 239 10.67 12.28 23.38
N TRP A 240 11.22 11.23 24.00
CA TRP A 240 12.20 11.32 25.08
C TRP A 240 13.59 11.67 24.54
N HIS A 241 14.05 10.98 23.49
CA HIS A 241 15.37 11.21 22.89
C HIS A 241 15.51 12.61 22.29
N THR A 242 14.39 13.20 21.86
CA THR A 242 14.28 14.63 21.57
C THR A 242 14.87 15.49 22.68
N TRP A 243 14.51 15.20 23.93
CA TRP A 243 14.93 15.98 25.07
C TRP A 243 16.43 15.86 25.31
N ASN A 244 16.97 14.63 25.37
CA ASN A 244 18.38 14.42 25.65
C ASN A 244 19.30 15.01 24.55
N TYR A 245 18.87 14.96 23.29
CA TYR A 245 19.63 15.52 22.16
C TYR A 245 19.59 17.06 22.15
N TYR A 246 18.39 17.66 22.12
CA TYR A 246 18.26 19.12 21.98
C TYR A 246 18.56 19.90 23.27
N ASN A 247 18.62 19.25 24.44
CA ASN A 247 19.11 19.88 25.66
C ASN A 247 20.63 20.13 25.65
N ARG A 248 21.37 19.50 24.72
CA ARG A 248 22.83 19.62 24.61
C ARG A 248 23.30 20.57 23.51
N ILE A 249 22.38 21.16 22.74
CA ILE A 249 22.70 21.97 21.56
C ILE A 249 22.26 23.42 21.79
N GLU A 250 23.17 24.39 21.59
CA GLU A 250 22.79 25.80 21.45
C GLU A 250 22.11 26.01 20.09
N PRO A 251 21.01 26.78 20.00
CA PRO A 251 20.28 26.94 18.75
C PRO A 251 21.08 27.74 17.72
N GLY A 252 21.79 27.00 16.88
CA GLY A 252 22.45 27.42 15.66
C GLY A 252 22.93 26.15 14.95
N ILE A 253 22.36 25.83 13.79
CA ILE A 253 22.74 24.63 13.02
C ILE A 253 23.58 25.06 11.82
N THR A 254 24.80 24.53 11.73
CA THR A 254 25.48 24.30 10.46
C THR A 254 25.71 22.80 10.27
N GLU A 255 25.56 22.39 9.00
CA GLU A 255 25.70 21.08 8.34
C GLU A 255 26.04 19.81 9.16
N ALA A 256 25.10 18.87 9.24
CA ALA A 256 25.25 17.44 8.86
C ALA A 256 24.09 16.58 9.40
N ASN A 257 23.13 16.21 8.55
CA ASN A 257 22.00 15.32 8.92
C ASN A 257 22.46 13.95 9.47
N ASP A 258 23.66 13.50 9.11
CA ASP A 258 24.18 12.19 9.51
C ASP A 258 24.65 12.14 10.97
N HIS A 259 25.19 13.24 11.51
CA HIS A 259 25.60 13.29 12.92
C HIS A 259 24.41 13.25 13.87
N ILE A 260 23.30 13.88 13.48
CA ILE A 260 22.04 13.87 14.23
C ILE A 260 21.55 12.42 14.39
N TRP A 261 21.49 11.67 13.29
CA TRP A 261 21.03 10.29 13.29
C TRP A 261 21.91 9.37 14.12
N LYS A 262 23.24 9.43 13.91
CA LYS A 262 24.21 8.62 14.67
C LYS A 262 24.11 8.84 16.19
N SER A 263 23.65 10.02 16.61
CA SER A 263 23.56 10.39 18.03
C SER A 263 22.25 9.98 18.70
N ILE A 264 21.21 9.64 17.94
CA ILE A 264 19.89 9.28 18.48
C ILE A 264 19.49 7.84 18.18
N SER A 265 20.10 7.19 17.17
CA SER A 265 19.85 5.80 16.79
C SER A 265 20.02 4.83 17.98
N PRO A 266 19.14 3.82 18.15
CA PRO A 266 18.01 3.46 17.27
C PRO A 266 16.75 4.30 17.48
N PHE A 267 16.76 5.30 18.36
CA PHE A 267 15.59 6.09 18.69
C PHE A 267 15.48 7.36 17.86
N SER A 268 14.25 7.77 17.53
CA SER A 268 14.07 8.99 16.76
C SER A 268 12.76 9.70 17.02
N THR A 269 12.81 11.01 16.84
CA THR A 269 11.65 11.91 16.94
C THR A 269 10.84 11.81 15.66
N CYS A 270 9.58 12.27 15.66
CA CYS A 270 8.81 12.37 14.41
C CYS A 270 9.60 13.14 13.33
N VAL A 271 10.24 14.26 13.68
CA VAL A 271 11.09 15.03 12.76
C VAL A 271 12.35 14.30 12.32
N GLY A 272 13.06 13.65 13.24
CA GLY A 272 14.25 12.87 12.90
C GLY A 272 13.91 11.72 11.94
N MET A 273 12.80 11.02 12.20
CA MET A 273 12.29 9.99 11.29
C MET A 273 11.88 10.59 9.95
N THR A 274 11.15 11.71 9.93
CA THR A 274 10.75 12.38 8.70
C THR A 274 11.95 12.70 7.80
N PHE A 275 13.04 13.25 8.34
CA PHE A 275 14.23 13.54 7.54
C PHE A 275 14.97 12.28 7.07
N LEU A 276 15.06 11.26 7.92
CA LEU A 276 15.66 9.98 7.54
C LEU A 276 14.85 9.28 6.44
N VAL A 277 13.53 9.24 6.60
CA VAL A 277 12.58 8.74 5.61
C VAL A 277 12.73 9.53 4.33
N ALA A 278 12.77 10.86 4.38
CA ALA A 278 12.89 11.69 3.18
C ALA A 278 14.21 11.44 2.44
N ARG A 279 15.34 11.31 3.15
CA ARG A 279 16.63 10.97 2.54
C ARG A 279 16.58 9.59 1.86
N ASN A 280 16.15 8.57 2.58
CA ASN A 280 16.13 7.20 2.08
C ASN A 280 15.09 7.04 0.96
N PHE A 281 13.93 7.69 1.08
CA PHE A 281 12.89 7.65 0.06
C PHE A 281 13.32 8.40 -1.20
N ARG A 282 13.98 9.57 -1.08
CA ARG A 282 14.56 10.26 -2.23
C ARG A 282 15.56 9.36 -2.98
N ALA A 283 16.51 8.77 -2.25
CA ALA A 283 17.48 7.85 -2.86
C ALA A 283 16.79 6.65 -3.54
N ALA A 284 15.76 6.09 -2.93
CA ALA A 284 14.99 4.99 -3.51
C ALA A 284 14.22 5.41 -4.78
N LEU A 285 13.64 6.61 -4.81
CA LEU A 285 12.97 7.16 -5.99
C LEU A 285 13.94 7.39 -7.14
N GLU A 286 15.15 7.89 -6.87
CA GLU A 286 16.17 8.18 -7.87
C GLU A 286 16.70 6.93 -8.58
N ILE A 287 16.82 5.80 -7.87
CA ILE A 287 17.32 4.54 -8.43
C ILE A 287 16.21 3.65 -9.04
N THR A 288 14.94 3.92 -8.73
CA THR A 288 13.82 3.10 -9.21
C THR A 288 13.37 3.59 -10.60
N PRO A 289 13.39 2.74 -11.64
CA PRO A 289 12.98 3.12 -12.98
C PRO A 289 11.59 3.75 -13.01
N GLY A 290 11.46 4.94 -13.62
CA GLY A 290 10.20 5.67 -13.77
C GLY A 290 9.78 6.53 -12.57
N LEU A 291 10.51 6.50 -11.44
CA LEU A 291 10.16 7.25 -10.22
C LEU A 291 11.06 8.46 -9.93
N ALA A 292 12.14 8.69 -10.68
CA ALA A 292 13.07 9.80 -10.41
C ALA A 292 12.37 11.17 -10.33
N GLN A 293 11.40 11.43 -11.20
CA GLN A 293 10.61 12.67 -11.20
C GLN A 293 9.73 12.85 -9.94
N CYS A 294 9.38 11.77 -9.24
CA CYS A 294 8.61 11.85 -8.00
C CYS A 294 9.41 12.47 -6.85
N SER A 295 10.75 12.53 -6.96
CA SER A 295 11.62 13.17 -5.97
C SER A 295 11.35 14.67 -5.82
N GLU A 296 10.91 15.35 -6.88
CA GLU A 296 10.52 16.77 -6.85
C GLU A 296 9.23 17.01 -6.08
N ARG A 297 8.37 15.98 -5.99
CA ARG A 297 7.09 16.01 -5.26
C ARG A 297 7.20 15.43 -3.85
N LEU A 298 8.38 14.98 -3.46
CA LEU A 298 8.68 14.51 -2.12
C LEU A 298 8.75 15.68 -1.15
N ARG A 299 7.88 15.68 -0.15
CA ARG A 299 7.80 16.74 0.86
C ARG A 299 7.82 16.15 2.26
N THR A 300 8.45 16.88 3.16
CA THR A 300 8.35 16.65 4.60
C THR A 300 7.37 17.68 5.17
N VAL A 301 6.30 17.21 5.79
CA VAL A 301 5.23 18.07 6.28
C VAL A 301 4.98 17.84 7.77
N ALA A 302 4.48 18.87 8.45
CA ALA A 302 4.12 18.84 9.85
C ALA A 302 2.80 19.54 10.13
N CYS A 303 2.19 19.20 11.26
CA CYS A 303 1.05 19.93 11.78
C CYS A 303 1.51 21.31 12.32
N PRO A 304 0.88 22.44 11.92
CA PRO A 304 1.32 23.80 12.26
C PRO A 304 1.03 24.22 13.70
N ALA A 305 0.39 23.38 14.52
CA ALA A 305 0.08 23.71 15.91
C ALA A 305 1.37 23.78 16.75
N SER A 306 1.47 24.81 17.60
CA SER A 306 2.47 24.89 18.66
C SER A 306 2.52 23.59 19.44
N ALA A 307 3.64 22.86 19.39
CA ALA A 307 3.90 21.75 20.29
C ALA A 307 3.71 22.21 21.73
N ASP A 308 2.67 21.74 22.39
CA ASP A 308 2.56 21.83 23.84
C ASP A 308 2.55 20.40 24.41
N SER A 309 2.41 20.30 25.73
CA SER A 309 2.41 19.02 26.43
C SER A 309 1.20 18.12 26.11
N ILE A 310 0.24 18.61 25.32
CA ILE A 310 -1.06 18.01 25.04
C ILE A 310 -1.26 17.80 23.52
N ARG A 311 -0.74 18.69 22.66
CA ARG A 311 -0.85 18.65 21.19
C ARG A 311 0.52 18.34 20.58
N PRO A 312 0.74 17.10 20.09
CA PRO A 312 2.02 16.73 19.53
C PRO A 312 2.22 17.43 18.18
N TYR A 313 3.37 18.09 18.03
CA TYR A 313 3.91 18.43 16.72
C TYR A 313 4.27 17.13 16.01
N HIS A 314 3.46 16.76 15.02
CA HIS A 314 3.60 15.53 14.28
C HIS A 314 4.12 15.80 12.87
N CYS A 315 4.98 14.92 12.39
CA CYS A 315 5.69 15.08 11.12
C CYS A 315 5.68 13.77 10.35
N LEU A 316 5.57 13.88 9.03
CA LEU A 316 5.59 12.74 8.12
C LEU A 316 6.23 13.15 6.78
N THR A 317 6.57 12.13 5.99
CA THR A 317 7.11 12.30 4.65
C THR A 317 6.14 11.74 3.64
N GLY A 318 5.95 12.40 2.52
CA GLY A 318 5.14 11.85 1.44
C GLY A 318 5.47 12.44 0.08
N VAL A 319 5.02 11.73 -0.96
CA VAL A 319 4.99 12.23 -2.34
C VAL A 319 3.56 12.67 -2.63
N PHE A 320 3.39 13.95 -2.95
CA PHE A 320 2.08 14.58 -3.12
C PHE A 320 1.76 14.73 -4.61
N MET A 321 0.92 13.82 -5.13
CA MET A 321 0.49 13.77 -6.52
C MET A 321 -0.84 14.51 -6.70
N ASP A 322 -1.29 14.64 -7.95
CA ASP A 322 -2.50 15.39 -8.23
C ASP A 322 -3.79 14.69 -7.80
N HIS A 323 -3.82 13.37 -7.83
CA HIS A 323 -5.01 12.56 -7.55
C HIS A 323 -4.87 11.67 -6.30
N TYR A 324 -3.72 11.69 -5.65
CA TYR A 324 -3.44 10.97 -4.41
C TYR A 324 -2.16 11.50 -3.77
N CYS A 325 -1.85 11.08 -2.54
CA CYS A 325 -0.50 11.13 -2.00
C CYS A 325 -0.09 9.77 -1.44
N VAL A 326 1.21 9.47 -1.51
CA VAL A 326 1.81 8.30 -0.85
C VAL A 326 2.57 8.81 0.35
N VAL A 327 2.20 8.33 1.53
CA VAL A 327 2.68 8.80 2.83
C VAL A 327 3.43 7.70 3.54
N ILE A 328 4.58 8.05 4.10
CA ILE A 328 5.32 7.25 5.06
C ILE A 328 5.22 7.97 6.41
N ASP A 329 4.44 7.38 7.31
CA ASP A 329 4.29 7.84 8.70
C ASP A 329 4.64 6.70 9.66
N PRO A 330 5.93 6.58 10.04
CA PRO A 330 6.39 5.54 10.93
C PRO A 330 5.90 5.72 12.37
N VAL A 331 5.09 6.73 12.71
CA VAL A 331 4.49 6.82 14.06
C VAL A 331 3.22 5.99 14.11
N PHE A 332 2.34 6.15 13.12
CA PHE A 332 1.01 5.56 13.13
C PHE A 332 0.84 4.35 12.19
N SER A 333 1.79 4.12 11.28
CA SER A 333 1.75 3.00 10.36
C SER A 333 3.12 2.33 10.24
N VAL A 334 3.12 1.02 10.00
CA VAL A 334 4.35 0.26 9.67
C VAL A 334 4.62 0.34 8.16
N ASN A 335 3.55 0.25 7.36
CA ASN A 335 3.60 0.41 5.91
C ASN A 335 3.46 1.89 5.53
N ALA A 336 3.98 2.22 4.36
CA ALA A 336 3.50 3.37 3.63
C ALA A 336 2.03 3.16 3.25
N PHE A 337 1.34 4.25 2.97
CA PHE A 337 -0.05 4.19 2.56
C PHE A 337 -0.40 5.27 1.57
N LYS A 338 -1.42 4.97 0.76
CA LYS A 338 -1.98 5.90 -0.20
C LYS A 338 -3.20 6.59 0.40
N VAL A 339 -3.29 7.91 0.22
CA VAL A 339 -4.50 8.69 0.47
C VAL A 339 -5.01 9.24 -0.88
N PRO A 340 -6.13 8.71 -1.42
CA PRO A 340 -6.71 9.27 -2.64
C PRO A 340 -7.17 10.72 -2.43
N TYR A 341 -7.10 11.54 -3.47
CA TYR A 341 -7.68 12.88 -3.46
C TYR A 341 -9.21 12.78 -3.31
N ASN A 342 -9.78 13.57 -2.39
CA ASN A 342 -11.14 13.45 -1.88
C ASN A 342 -11.49 12.08 -1.26
N GLY A 343 -10.47 11.27 -0.95
CA GLY A 343 -10.60 10.01 -0.24
C GLY A 343 -10.01 10.08 1.17
N SER A 344 -9.93 8.92 1.81
CA SER A 344 -9.34 8.78 3.14
C SER A 344 -8.54 7.50 3.29
N PHE A 345 -7.61 7.51 4.23
CA PHE A 345 -6.91 6.34 4.71
C PHE A 345 -7.06 6.26 6.23
N GLU A 346 -7.44 5.10 6.75
CA GLU A 346 -7.54 4.88 8.19
C GLU A 346 -6.39 3.98 8.64
N THR A 347 -5.70 4.39 9.71
CA THR A 347 -4.63 3.58 10.29
C THR A 347 -5.21 2.34 10.96
N SER A 348 -4.36 1.36 11.27
CA SER A 348 -4.77 0.34 12.24
C SER A 348 -5.06 0.99 13.61
N PRO A 349 -5.99 0.43 14.40
CA PRO A 349 -6.23 0.91 15.75
C PRO A 349 -5.01 0.62 16.64
N TYR A 350 -4.67 1.55 17.53
CA TYR A 350 -3.67 1.37 18.57
C TYR A 350 -4.28 1.61 19.94
N ILE A 351 -3.77 0.90 20.94
CA ILE A 351 -4.23 1.03 22.32
C ILE A 351 -3.39 2.10 23.01
N THR A 352 -3.99 3.05 23.74
CA THR A 352 -3.27 4.06 24.54
C THR A 352 -2.79 3.49 25.88
N THR A 353 -1.90 4.19 26.59
CA THR A 353 -1.49 3.84 27.97
C THR A 353 -2.67 3.72 28.94
N SER A 354 -3.79 4.39 28.65
CA SER A 354 -5.06 4.27 29.39
C SER A 354 -5.97 3.12 28.94
N GLY A 355 -5.54 2.28 28.00
CA GLY A 355 -6.32 1.12 27.52
C GLY A 355 -7.37 1.43 26.46
N ARG A 356 -7.46 2.67 25.99
CA ARG A 356 -8.45 3.05 24.98
C ARG A 356 -7.92 2.75 23.58
N SER A 357 -8.74 2.11 22.76
CA SER A 357 -8.47 2.00 21.33
C SER A 357 -8.60 3.38 20.67
N GLN A 358 -7.64 3.72 19.80
CA GLN A 358 -7.61 4.95 19.02
C GLN A 358 -7.18 4.66 17.60
N GLN A 359 -7.67 5.46 16.66
CA GLN A 359 -7.38 5.33 15.25
C GLN A 359 -7.28 6.71 14.61
N ARG A 360 -6.46 6.83 13.56
CA ARG A 360 -6.29 8.08 12.80
C ARG A 360 -6.90 7.93 11.41
N CYS A 361 -7.53 8.98 10.94
CA CYS A 361 -8.00 9.09 9.56
C CYS A 361 -7.23 10.23 8.87
N PHE A 362 -6.60 9.92 7.75
CA PHE A 362 -5.93 10.87 6.88
C PHE A 362 -6.81 11.18 5.69
N ARG A 363 -6.91 12.45 5.29
CA ARG A 363 -7.67 12.88 4.10
C ARG A 363 -6.84 13.80 3.24
N TYR A 364 -6.94 13.65 1.93
CA TYR A 364 -6.27 14.52 0.97
C TYR A 364 -7.32 15.33 0.21
N ILE A 365 -7.43 16.63 0.51
CA ILE A 365 -8.56 17.48 0.12
C ILE A 365 -8.09 18.86 -0.36
N THR A 366 -9.01 19.66 -0.90
CA THR A 366 -8.75 21.08 -1.17
C THR A 366 -8.82 21.91 0.12
N GLY A 367 -7.78 22.68 0.39
CA GLY A 367 -7.71 23.68 1.45
C GLY A 367 -8.49 24.95 1.11
N LYS A 368 -8.54 25.89 2.07
CA LYS A 368 -9.34 27.12 1.94
C LYS A 368 -8.82 28.06 0.84
N SER A 369 -7.53 28.00 0.51
CA SER A 369 -6.90 28.79 -0.54
C SER A 369 -6.80 28.04 -1.89
N GLY A 370 -7.47 26.89 -2.04
CA GLY A 370 -7.48 26.10 -3.27
C GLY A 370 -6.31 25.13 -3.42
N GLU A 371 -5.37 25.12 -2.48
CA GLU A 371 -4.22 24.23 -2.45
C GLU A 371 -4.62 22.81 -1.99
N LYS A 372 -3.95 21.77 -2.48
CA LYS A 372 -4.20 20.39 -2.02
C LYS A 372 -3.47 20.15 -0.71
N ILE A 373 -4.22 19.77 0.33
CA ILE A 373 -3.72 19.60 1.69
C ILE A 373 -3.99 18.19 2.20
N LEU A 374 -3.05 17.67 2.97
CA LEU A 374 -3.26 16.48 3.79
C LEU A 374 -3.77 16.93 5.15
N THR A 375 -4.78 16.25 5.68
CA THR A 375 -5.28 16.44 7.04
C THR A 375 -5.28 15.12 7.78
N MET A 376 -5.22 15.19 9.12
CA MET A 376 -5.36 14.05 10.00
C MET A 376 -6.35 14.36 11.11
N GLU A 377 -7.26 13.43 11.38
CA GLU A 377 -8.21 13.50 12.47
C GLU A 377 -8.18 12.23 13.31
N LYS A 378 -8.72 12.34 14.53
CA LYS A 378 -8.93 11.19 15.41
C LYS A 378 -10.32 10.65 15.19
N ILE A 379 -10.43 9.38 14.80
CA ILE A 379 -11.73 8.75 14.58
C ILE A 379 -12.52 8.72 15.90
N GLY A 380 -13.78 9.15 15.85
CA GLY A 380 -14.66 9.24 17.02
C GLY A 380 -14.36 10.41 17.98
N SER A 381 -13.52 11.38 17.58
CA SER A 381 -13.27 12.61 18.35
C SER A 381 -14.07 13.79 17.80
N MET A 382 -14.46 14.72 18.67
CA MET A 382 -15.01 16.03 18.26
C MET A 382 -13.91 17.06 17.94
N GLU A 383 -12.64 16.69 18.09
CA GLU A 383 -11.50 17.55 17.75
C GLU A 383 -11.46 17.81 16.24
N ALA A 384 -11.17 19.06 15.86
CA ALA A 384 -11.00 19.43 14.47
C ALA A 384 -9.82 18.71 13.83
N ALA A 385 -9.95 18.36 12.55
CA ALA A 385 -8.86 17.82 11.75
C ALA A 385 -7.67 18.78 11.72
N VAL A 386 -6.47 18.24 11.86
CA VAL A 386 -5.22 19.00 11.80
C VAL A 386 -4.70 18.97 10.38
N GLN A 387 -4.37 20.14 9.83
CA GLN A 387 -3.79 20.28 8.50
C GLN A 387 -2.27 20.09 8.55
N PHE A 388 -1.68 19.50 7.52
CA PHE A 388 -0.23 19.46 7.35
C PHE A 388 0.24 20.60 6.43
N SER A 389 1.40 21.16 6.76
CA SER A 389 2.13 22.16 5.96
C SER A 389 3.61 21.78 5.87
N ASP A 390 4.35 22.35 4.91
CA ASP A 390 5.80 22.09 4.84
C ASP A 390 6.51 22.39 6.16
N ILE A 391 7.50 21.58 6.47
CA ILE A 391 8.33 21.77 7.65
C ILE A 391 9.22 23.01 7.46
N ASP A 392 8.92 24.07 8.21
CA ASP A 392 9.93 25.07 8.54
C ASP A 392 10.88 24.48 9.59
N HIS A 393 12.14 24.28 9.20
CA HIS A 393 13.14 23.63 10.04
C HIS A 393 13.39 24.42 11.32
N ASN A 394 13.36 25.75 11.25
CA ASN A 394 13.55 26.60 12.43
C ASN A 394 12.36 26.52 13.39
N THR A 395 11.14 26.40 12.87
CA THR A 395 9.93 26.18 13.68
C THR A 395 9.90 24.77 14.25
N ALA A 396 10.19 23.74 13.46
CA ALA A 396 10.31 22.36 13.94
C ALA A 396 11.29 22.27 15.10
N LEU A 397 12.49 22.83 14.93
CA LEU A 397 13.48 22.89 16.00
C LEU A 397 12.95 23.67 17.21
N ARG A 398 12.36 24.86 17.05
CA ARG A 398 11.83 25.65 18.18
C ARG A 398 10.67 24.98 18.92
N GLN A 399 9.83 24.22 18.22
CA GLN A 399 8.71 23.51 18.84
C GLN A 399 9.14 22.19 19.50
N ILE A 400 10.22 21.59 19.02
CA ILE A 400 10.74 20.30 19.49
C ILE A 400 11.83 20.47 20.56
N SER A 401 12.63 21.54 20.47
CA SER A 401 13.63 21.95 21.45
C SER A 401 12.98 22.83 22.51
N MET A 402 13.10 22.40 23.77
CA MET A 402 12.47 23.02 24.94
C MET A 402 13.09 24.39 25.34
N ARG A 403 13.33 25.34 24.45
CA ARG A 403 13.76 26.69 24.92
C ARG A 403 12.67 27.38 25.76
N ALA A 404 11.42 26.98 25.59
CA ALA A 404 10.30 27.38 26.45
C ALA A 404 10.42 26.89 27.90
N ALA A 405 11.13 25.81 28.21
CA ALA A 405 11.30 25.35 29.60
C ALA A 405 12.42 26.11 30.34
N ARG A 406 13.36 26.73 29.60
CA ARG A 406 14.51 27.43 30.18
C ARG A 406 14.29 28.94 30.37
N GLU A 407 13.46 29.55 29.51
CA GLU A 407 13.11 30.98 29.58
C GLU A 407 11.77 31.26 30.27
N SER A 408 10.95 30.23 30.46
CA SER A 408 9.73 30.37 31.25
C SER A 408 10.08 30.21 32.74
N LYS A 409 9.57 31.11 33.58
CA LYS A 409 9.68 31.03 35.04
C LYS A 409 9.38 29.61 35.51
N LEU A 410 9.96 29.18 36.64
CA LEU A 410 9.75 27.87 37.30
C LEU A 410 8.27 27.41 37.48
N ASN A 411 7.29 28.26 37.16
CA ASN A 411 5.85 27.98 37.22
C ASN A 411 5.18 27.70 35.85
N SER A 412 5.92 27.60 34.74
CA SER A 412 5.35 27.34 33.41
C SER A 412 5.66 25.93 32.93
N GLN A 413 4.71 25.03 33.21
CA GLN A 413 4.41 23.73 32.60
C GLN A 413 5.58 23.01 31.88
N VAL A 414 6.40 22.31 32.66
CA VAL A 414 7.11 21.11 32.17
C VAL A 414 6.07 20.19 31.51
N PRO A 415 6.32 19.62 30.32
CA PRO A 415 5.39 18.70 29.72
C PRO A 415 5.10 17.55 30.67
N SER A 416 3.83 17.32 31.00
CA SER A 416 3.49 16.32 32.02
C SER A 416 4.02 14.94 31.67
N LYS A 417 4.07 14.58 30.37
CA LYS A 417 4.40 13.22 29.92
C LYS A 417 5.31 13.17 28.68
N LYS A 418 6.19 12.16 28.64
CA LYS A 418 6.97 11.78 27.45
C LYS A 418 6.77 10.31 27.14
N VAL A 419 6.81 9.97 25.87
CA VAL A 419 6.50 8.63 25.38
C VAL A 419 7.59 8.13 24.43
N LEU A 420 7.91 6.86 24.61
CA LEU A 420 8.72 6.02 23.75
C LEU A 420 7.87 4.81 23.31
N VAL A 421 7.88 4.50 22.01
CA VAL A 421 7.19 3.34 21.43
C VAL A 421 8.24 2.46 20.77
N VAL A 422 8.29 1.20 21.21
CA VAL A 422 9.21 0.19 20.70
C VAL A 422 8.43 -0.75 19.80
N ARG A 423 9.05 -1.15 18.69
CA ARG A 423 8.51 -2.16 17.77
C ARG A 423 9.33 -3.43 17.87
N THR A 424 8.66 -4.56 17.72
CA THR A 424 9.31 -5.86 17.59
C THR A 424 8.57 -6.73 16.59
N SER A 425 9.20 -7.83 16.21
CA SER A 425 8.59 -8.87 15.39
C SER A 425 8.10 -10.03 16.26
N MET A 426 6.95 -10.59 15.92
CA MET A 426 6.37 -11.78 16.55
C MET A 426 6.21 -12.88 15.50
N SER A 427 6.56 -14.11 15.86
CA SER A 427 6.43 -15.29 14.98
C SER A 427 4.97 -15.71 14.74
N GLU A 428 4.08 -15.41 15.69
CA GLU A 428 2.67 -15.73 15.63
C GLU A 428 1.84 -14.46 15.51
N ARG A 429 0.72 -14.55 14.77
CA ARG A 429 -0.19 -13.42 14.59
C ARG A 429 -0.87 -13.06 15.92
N PRO A 430 -0.70 -11.83 16.43
CA PRO A 430 -1.41 -11.36 17.61
C PRO A 430 -2.93 -11.29 17.40
N THR A 431 -3.68 -11.49 18.47
CA THR A 431 -5.15 -11.56 18.47
C THR A 431 -5.81 -10.32 19.08
N LYS A 432 -5.09 -9.58 19.93
CA LYS A 432 -5.60 -8.44 20.71
C LYS A 432 -4.90 -7.12 20.38
N ILE A 433 -3.66 -7.16 19.90
CA ILE A 433 -2.93 -5.98 19.43
C ILE A 433 -2.86 -5.93 17.90
N ALA A 434 -2.83 -4.71 17.34
CA ALA A 434 -2.63 -4.53 15.91
C ALA A 434 -1.25 -5.02 15.48
N SER A 435 -1.21 -5.67 14.32
CA SER A 435 0.00 -6.21 13.73
C SER A 435 0.02 -6.00 12.23
N THR A 436 1.23 -5.86 11.69
CA THR A 436 1.49 -5.80 10.27
C THR A 436 2.25 -7.06 9.84
N PRO A 437 1.73 -7.86 8.88
CA PRO A 437 2.46 -9.00 8.36
C PRO A 437 3.70 -8.54 7.59
N LEU A 438 4.85 -9.17 7.87
CA LEU A 438 6.12 -8.94 7.17
C LEU A 438 6.83 -10.29 6.99
N ASN A 439 6.85 -10.79 5.76
CA ASN A 439 7.34 -12.14 5.45
C ASN A 439 6.58 -13.22 6.25
N ALA A 440 7.28 -13.99 7.07
CA ALA A 440 6.73 -15.03 7.94
C ALA A 440 6.44 -14.56 9.37
N GLU A 441 6.59 -13.26 9.65
CA GLU A 441 6.43 -12.69 10.99
C GLU A 441 5.45 -11.50 11.01
N PHE A 442 5.21 -10.94 12.19
CA PHE A 442 4.26 -9.87 12.46
C PHE A 442 4.90 -8.73 13.24
N VAL A 443 5.01 -7.55 12.64
CA VAL A 443 5.52 -6.35 13.30
C VAL A 443 4.44 -5.74 14.19
N VAL A 444 4.78 -5.48 15.46
CA VAL A 444 3.87 -4.92 16.46
C VAL A 444 4.51 -3.76 17.20
N ALA A 445 3.67 -2.86 17.74
CA ALA A 445 4.10 -1.93 18.79
C ALA A 445 4.20 -2.69 20.12
N ALA A 446 5.38 -3.23 20.38
CA ALA A 446 5.66 -4.23 21.40
C ALA A 446 5.62 -3.69 22.82
N CYS A 447 6.05 -2.45 23.04
CA CYS A 447 5.88 -1.78 24.32
C CYS A 447 5.83 -0.26 24.15
N ARG A 448 5.20 0.40 25.12
CA ARG A 448 5.19 1.85 25.23
C ARG A 448 5.66 2.26 26.61
N VAL A 449 6.74 3.02 26.67
CA VAL A 449 7.27 3.60 27.92
C VAL A 449 6.82 5.05 28.00
N GLN A 450 6.06 5.37 29.04
CA GLN A 450 5.60 6.71 29.34
C GLN A 450 6.23 7.19 30.65
N VAL A 451 6.89 8.33 30.57
CA VAL A 451 7.41 9.07 31.71
C VAL A 451 6.39 10.14 32.09
N ASP A 452 5.97 10.19 33.35
CA ASP A 452 5.17 11.29 33.90
C ASP A 452 6.01 12.08 34.92
N PHE A 453 6.38 13.32 34.56
CA PHE A 453 7.23 14.18 35.40
C PHE A 453 6.47 14.74 36.60
N ALA A 454 5.18 15.01 36.45
CA ALA A 454 4.37 15.59 37.51
C ALA A 454 4.07 14.56 38.60
N GLN A 455 3.73 13.34 38.19
CA GLN A 455 3.43 12.23 39.11
C GLN A 455 4.67 11.47 39.56
N ARG A 456 5.82 11.70 38.90
CA ARG A 456 7.07 10.96 39.11
C ARG A 456 6.87 9.47 38.93
N THR A 457 6.30 9.09 37.79
CA THR A 457 6.04 7.68 37.47
C THR A 457 6.61 7.30 36.13
N LEU A 458 7.15 6.08 36.06
CA LEU A 458 7.50 5.42 34.83
C LEU A 458 6.45 4.32 34.58
N THR A 459 5.73 4.43 33.47
CA THR A 459 4.70 3.45 33.07
C THR A 459 5.15 2.75 31.80
N MET A 460 5.37 1.44 31.85
CA MET A 460 5.60 0.61 30.68
C MET A 460 4.37 -0.23 30.35
N GLN A 461 3.73 0.04 29.22
CA GLN A 461 2.65 -0.77 28.69
C GLN A 461 3.20 -1.94 27.88
N VAL A 462 2.73 -3.15 28.15
CA VAL A 462 3.11 -4.38 27.44
C VAL A 462 1.88 -5.20 27.03
N PRO A 463 1.95 -6.01 25.95
CA PRO A 463 0.88 -6.93 25.56
C PRO A 463 0.66 -8.02 26.61
N SER A 464 -0.60 -8.22 27.00
CA SER A 464 -0.99 -9.22 28.00
C SER A 464 -1.19 -10.58 27.34
N THR A 465 -2.34 -10.80 26.68
CA THR A 465 -2.70 -12.08 26.04
C THR A 465 -1.74 -12.48 24.93
N ASP A 466 -1.29 -11.52 24.11
CA ASP A 466 -0.45 -11.80 22.95
C ASP A 466 1.05 -11.98 23.28
N TRP A 467 1.47 -11.75 24.52
CA TRP A 467 2.86 -11.91 24.93
C TRP A 467 3.03 -12.43 26.36
N LEU A 468 2.68 -11.64 27.39
CA LEU A 468 3.02 -11.99 28.78
C LEU A 468 2.37 -13.29 29.26
N PHE A 469 1.14 -13.58 28.81
CA PHE A 469 0.40 -14.79 29.22
C PHE A 469 0.75 -16.04 28.42
N LYS A 470 1.70 -15.96 27.48
CA LYS A 470 2.18 -17.15 26.78
C LYS A 470 3.08 -18.00 27.68
N PRO A 471 3.06 -19.34 27.55
CA PRO A 471 3.83 -20.24 28.41
C PRO A 471 5.33 -19.91 28.49
N GLU A 472 5.93 -19.49 27.37
CA GLU A 472 7.34 -19.11 27.31
C GLU A 472 7.73 -17.90 28.17
N ASN A 473 6.74 -17.08 28.59
CA ASN A 473 6.95 -15.87 29.39
C ASN A 473 6.46 -16.02 30.85
N GLU A 474 6.09 -17.23 31.29
CA GLU A 474 5.57 -17.52 32.64
C GLU A 474 6.51 -17.02 33.75
N ARG A 475 7.83 -17.11 33.55
CA ARG A 475 8.84 -16.57 34.46
C ARG A 475 8.63 -15.07 34.73
N TYR A 476 8.43 -14.27 33.69
CA TYR A 476 8.23 -12.82 33.82
C TYR A 476 6.91 -12.53 34.53
N LEU A 477 5.84 -13.26 34.21
CA LEU A 477 4.54 -13.10 34.86
C LEU A 477 4.65 -13.30 36.38
N GLY A 478 5.31 -14.37 36.82
CA GLY A 478 5.47 -14.67 38.25
C GLY A 478 6.31 -13.63 39.00
N GLN A 479 7.35 -13.07 38.36
CA GLN A 479 8.16 -12.00 38.93
C GLN A 479 7.37 -10.67 39.01
N LEU A 480 6.66 -10.31 37.94
CA LEU A 480 5.89 -9.06 37.87
C LEU A 480 4.71 -9.03 38.85
N GLN A 481 4.05 -10.17 39.09
CA GLN A 481 2.98 -10.26 40.08
C GLN A 481 3.47 -10.02 41.51
N ARG A 482 4.74 -10.34 41.80
CA ARG A 482 5.37 -10.10 43.13
C ARG A 482 5.95 -8.69 43.27
N SER A 483 6.25 -8.00 42.16
CA SER A 483 6.96 -6.72 42.17
C SER A 483 6.11 -5.49 42.46
N GLN A 484 4.79 -5.65 42.66
CA GLN A 484 3.81 -4.57 42.86
C GLN A 484 3.68 -3.54 41.71
N MET A 485 4.41 -3.72 40.60
CA MET A 485 4.30 -2.85 39.41
C MET A 485 3.09 -3.17 38.53
N TYR A 486 2.54 -4.37 38.69
CA TYR A 486 1.60 -4.98 37.76
C TYR A 486 0.18 -4.40 37.89
N THR A 487 -0.29 -3.72 36.84
CA THR A 487 -1.65 -3.16 36.75
C THR A 487 -2.33 -3.62 35.46
N PRO A 488 -3.30 -4.55 35.51
CA PRO A 488 -4.13 -4.90 34.36
C PRO A 488 -4.89 -3.69 33.83
N VAL A 489 -4.94 -3.53 32.51
CA VAL A 489 -5.70 -2.44 31.87
C VAL A 489 -6.90 -3.01 31.13
N ASN A 490 -6.67 -3.98 30.26
CA ASN A 490 -7.70 -4.76 29.57
C ASN A 490 -7.12 -6.13 29.14
N ASP A 491 -7.86 -6.88 28.33
CA ASP A 491 -7.45 -8.20 27.82
C ASP A 491 -6.33 -8.13 26.76
N ALA A 492 -5.97 -6.95 26.26
CA ALA A 492 -4.93 -6.75 25.26
C ALA A 492 -3.60 -6.27 25.87
N VAL A 493 -3.65 -5.41 26.88
CA VAL A 493 -2.47 -4.76 27.48
C VAL A 493 -2.57 -4.65 29.00
N LEU A 494 -1.41 -4.57 29.62
CA LEU A 494 -1.23 -4.22 31.03
C LEU A 494 -0.14 -3.15 31.16
N ASN A 495 -0.15 -2.46 32.30
CA ASN A 495 0.85 -1.45 32.64
C ASN A 495 1.73 -1.93 33.78
N LEU A 496 3.02 -1.72 33.65
CA LEU A 496 4.02 -1.84 34.70
C LEU A 496 4.36 -0.43 35.18
N VAL A 497 4.08 -0.12 36.44
CA VAL A 497 4.21 1.23 36.99
C VAL A 497 5.26 1.25 38.10
N VAL A 498 6.27 2.10 37.94
CA VAL A 498 7.29 2.38 38.95
C VAL A 498 7.12 3.82 39.42
N ALA A 499 6.96 4.01 40.74
CA ALA A 499 6.91 5.32 41.35
C ALA A 499 8.33 5.75 41.75
N LEU A 500 8.85 6.79 41.09
CA LEU A 500 10.18 7.37 41.35
C LEU A 500 10.10 8.44 42.45
N ARG A 501 9.37 8.15 43.53
CA ARG A 501 9.17 9.06 44.67
C ARG A 501 10.32 8.99 45.68
N SER A 502 11.05 7.87 45.70
CA SER A 502 12.32 7.67 46.39
C SER A 502 13.47 7.67 45.36
N PRO A 503 14.74 7.92 45.75
CA PRO A 503 15.89 7.85 44.84
C PRO A 503 15.96 6.48 44.13
N PRO A 504 16.51 6.40 42.90
CA PRO A 504 16.65 5.15 42.16
C PRO A 504 17.48 4.06 42.87
N ASP A 505 18.25 4.46 43.89
CA ASP A 505 19.12 3.60 44.69
C ASP A 505 18.38 2.98 45.91
N ASP A 506 17.09 3.25 46.07
CA ASP A 506 16.22 2.48 46.98
C ASP A 506 16.09 1.05 46.45
N GLU A 507 16.38 0.05 47.28
CA GLU A 507 16.48 -1.36 46.90
C GLU A 507 15.24 -1.86 46.15
N LEU A 508 14.05 -1.44 46.59
CA LEU A 508 12.79 -1.81 45.95
C LEU A 508 12.63 -1.17 44.56
N VAL A 509 13.01 0.11 44.42
CA VAL A 509 12.91 0.84 43.15
C VAL A 509 13.94 0.30 42.16
N SER A 510 15.14 -0.04 42.61
CA SER A 510 16.19 -0.65 41.79
C SER A 510 15.73 -2.00 41.24
N ASP A 511 15.24 -2.90 42.09
CA ASP A 511 14.73 -4.21 41.68
C ASP A 511 13.57 -4.10 40.67
N GLN A 512 12.68 -3.13 40.88
CA GLN A 512 11.58 -2.84 39.97
C GLN A 512 12.07 -2.35 38.60
N LEU A 513 13.04 -1.43 38.57
CA LEU A 513 13.61 -0.89 37.34
C LEU A 513 14.42 -1.95 36.57
N ASP A 514 15.14 -2.82 37.28
CA ASP A 514 15.88 -3.93 36.67
C ASP A 514 14.93 -4.93 36.01
N LEU A 515 13.87 -5.37 36.72
CA LEU A 515 12.86 -6.26 36.15
C LEU A 515 12.10 -5.61 34.97
N MET A 516 11.76 -4.32 35.08
CA MET A 516 11.18 -3.56 33.97
C MET A 516 12.14 -3.52 32.77
N GLY A 517 13.44 -3.33 33.02
CA GLY A 517 14.50 -3.36 32.01
C GLY A 517 14.60 -4.70 31.28
N GLU A 518 14.58 -5.82 32.02
CA GLU A 518 14.60 -7.16 31.43
C GLU A 518 13.40 -7.42 30.50
N VAL A 519 12.21 -7.02 30.94
CA VAL A 519 10.97 -7.13 30.13
C VAL A 519 11.06 -6.24 28.89
N ALA A 520 11.56 -5.01 29.04
CA ALA A 520 11.71 -4.09 27.93
C ALA A 520 12.72 -4.62 26.89
N GLU A 521 13.83 -5.20 27.33
CA GLU A 521 14.83 -5.84 26.47
C GLU A 521 14.23 -6.96 25.65
N ARG A 522 13.41 -7.81 26.28
CA ARG A 522 12.71 -8.90 25.59
C ARG A 522 11.72 -8.39 24.53
N LEU A 523 11.20 -7.17 24.68
CA LEU A 523 10.28 -6.51 23.75
C LEU A 523 10.97 -5.58 22.74
N GLY A 524 12.31 -5.59 22.69
CA GLY A 524 13.10 -4.90 21.68
C GLY A 524 13.70 -3.57 22.13
N LEU A 525 13.57 -3.18 23.41
CA LEU A 525 14.25 -2.00 23.93
C LEU A 525 15.73 -2.32 24.20
N ALA A 526 16.65 -1.39 23.95
CA ALA A 526 18.07 -1.62 24.28
C ALA A 526 18.28 -1.75 25.80
N ARG A 527 19.21 -2.63 26.19
CA ARG A 527 19.56 -2.87 27.58
C ARG A 527 20.04 -1.59 28.26
N GLY A 528 19.52 -1.30 29.45
CA GLY A 528 19.89 -0.13 30.25
C GLY A 528 19.11 1.15 29.93
N GLU A 529 18.31 1.18 28.86
CA GLU A 529 17.51 2.36 28.48
C GLU A 529 16.48 2.76 29.55
N ILE A 530 15.81 1.78 30.17
CA ILE A 530 14.87 2.03 31.29
C ILE A 530 15.57 2.73 32.45
N LEU A 531 16.75 2.24 32.84
CA LEU A 531 17.55 2.84 33.90
C LEU A 531 18.02 4.24 33.52
N GLN A 532 18.43 4.46 32.26
CA GLN A 532 18.83 5.78 31.79
C GLN A 532 17.67 6.77 31.85
N ILE A 533 16.47 6.38 31.40
CA ILE A 533 15.24 7.19 31.47
C ILE A 533 14.89 7.50 32.93
N ALA A 534 14.98 6.52 33.84
CA ALA A 534 14.72 6.71 35.26
C ALA A 534 15.73 7.67 35.91
N ARG A 535 17.04 7.52 35.64
CA ARG A 535 18.09 8.39 36.19
C ARG A 535 17.98 9.84 35.73
N SER A 536 17.58 10.07 34.48
CA SER A 536 17.33 11.44 33.99
C SER A 536 16.18 12.15 34.67
N LEU A 537 15.20 11.41 35.21
CA LEU A 537 14.15 12.00 36.05
C LEU A 537 14.69 12.45 37.40
N ASP A 538 15.65 11.70 37.99
CA ASP A 538 16.29 12.07 39.26
C ASP A 538 17.20 13.31 39.11
N PHE A 539 17.94 13.43 38.00
CA PHE A 539 18.77 14.61 37.71
C PHE A 539 17.98 15.92 37.75
N PHE A 540 16.78 15.95 37.15
CA PHE A 540 15.87 17.10 37.18
C PHE A 540 15.34 17.46 38.56
N GLN A 541 15.41 16.55 39.53
CA GLN A 541 15.00 16.86 40.90
C GLN A 541 16.06 17.68 41.64
N ARG A 542 17.33 17.59 41.22
CA ARG A 542 18.48 18.22 41.90
C ARG A 542 18.88 19.59 41.31
N THR A 543 18.45 19.88 40.07
CA THR A 543 18.68 21.14 39.34
C THR A 543 17.39 21.92 39.22
#